data_AF-A0A0N4VZG9-F1
#
_entry.id   AF-A0A0N4VZG9-F1
#
_cell.length_a   1.000
_cell.length_b   1.000
_cell.length_c   1.000
_cell.angle_alpha   90.00
_cell.angle_beta   90.00
_cell.angle_gamma   90.00
#
_symmetry.space_group_name_H-M   'P 1'
#
loop_
_entity.id
_entity.type
_entity.pdbx_description
1 polymer ?
#
loop_
_entity_poly.entity_id
_entity_poly.type
_entity_poly.pdbx_seq_one_letter_code
_entity_poly.pdbx_strand_id
1 'polypeptide(L)'
;MIQVSSGCEVPMFTVQRALIPLELTNELQYISELKLELINRFQESPFFLDNVQVRDIRRYTDKYNEIHREKLEPDFSRLPEELCWRRERVEAPVAKKRKMIDDSTEVVQQKLMRLEQAEQNEDIVEEVEDEDDGSEDSREQPGSAVQSEDDLEE
;
A
#
# COMPACT_ATOMS: atom_id res chain seq x y z
N MET A 1 -34.17 14.90 -45.87
CA MET A 1 -32.95 14.07 -45.92
C MET A 1 -31.82 14.93 -45.38
N ILE A 2 -31.48 14.78 -44.09
CA ILE A 2 -30.44 15.59 -43.45
C ILE A 2 -29.16 14.77 -43.52
N GLN A 3 -28.21 15.18 -44.36
CA GLN A 3 -26.87 14.60 -44.36
C GLN A 3 -26.11 15.17 -43.18
N VAL A 4 -25.75 14.29 -42.24
CA VAL A 4 -24.91 14.62 -41.10
C VAL A 4 -23.49 14.78 -41.63
N SER A 5 -22.93 15.97 -41.44
CA SER A 5 -21.57 16.34 -41.75
C SER A 5 -20.58 15.35 -41.12
N SER A 6 -19.78 14.70 -41.96
CA SER A 6 -18.63 13.91 -41.54
C SER A 6 -17.65 14.80 -40.76
N GLY A 7 -17.37 14.42 -39.52
CA GLY A 7 -16.39 15.10 -38.67
C GLY A 7 -15.03 15.19 -39.35
N CYS A 8 -14.45 16.39 -39.36
CA CYS A 8 -13.05 16.56 -39.70
C CYS A 8 -12.20 16.07 -38.53
N GLU A 9 -11.67 14.86 -38.62
CA GLU A 9 -10.52 14.46 -37.82
C GLU A 9 -9.32 15.29 -38.26
N VAL A 10 -8.83 16.14 -37.36
CA VAL A 10 -7.56 16.87 -37.56
C VAL A 10 -6.42 15.86 -37.41
N PRO A 11 -5.59 15.63 -38.43
CA PRO A 11 -4.48 14.69 -38.32
C PRO A 11 -3.47 15.20 -37.29
N MET A 12 -3.09 14.33 -36.35
CA MET A 12 -1.99 14.57 -35.41
C MET A 12 -0.73 14.91 -36.24
N PHE A 13 -0.05 16.00 -35.88
CA PHE A 13 1.09 16.50 -36.67
C PHE A 13 2.19 15.43 -36.77
N THR A 14 2.35 14.85 -37.96
CA THR A 14 3.50 14.01 -38.29
C THR A 14 4.66 14.91 -38.68
N VAL A 15 5.76 14.83 -37.94
CA VAL A 15 6.97 15.60 -38.24
C VAL A 15 7.58 15.01 -39.52
N GLN A 16 7.35 15.66 -40.66
CA GLN A 16 7.80 15.20 -41.98
C GLN A 16 9.30 15.39 -42.25
N ARG A 17 10.08 15.91 -41.28
CA ARG A 17 11.51 16.17 -41.43
C ARG A 17 12.34 15.12 -40.71
N ALA A 18 13.28 14.52 -41.44
CA ALA A 18 14.28 13.63 -40.88
C ALA A 18 15.14 14.40 -39.86
N LEU A 19 15.44 13.75 -38.73
CA LEU A 19 16.29 14.31 -37.69
C LEU A 19 17.73 14.43 -38.23
N ILE A 20 18.42 15.50 -37.82
CA ILE A 20 19.84 15.67 -38.14
C ILE A 20 20.63 14.59 -37.39
N PRO A 21 21.46 13.77 -38.07
CA PRO A 21 22.28 12.77 -37.40
C PRO A 21 23.24 13.44 -36.41
N LEU A 22 23.27 12.94 -35.17
CA LEU A 22 24.27 13.36 -34.19
C LEU A 22 25.58 12.60 -34.41
N GLU A 23 26.68 13.33 -34.51
CA GLU A 23 28.02 12.75 -34.52
C GLU A 23 28.42 12.37 -33.09
N LEU A 24 28.79 11.10 -32.89
CA LEU A 24 29.21 10.61 -31.59
C LEU A 24 30.69 10.94 -31.35
N THR A 25 30.96 12.19 -30.94
CA THR A 25 32.29 12.60 -30.52
C THR A 25 32.58 12.10 -29.10
N ASN A 26 33.87 11.93 -28.76
CA ASN A 26 34.26 11.51 -27.41
C ASN A 26 33.75 12.46 -26.32
N GLU A 27 33.71 13.76 -26.59
CA GLU A 27 33.16 14.76 -25.67
C GLU A 27 31.65 14.56 -25.47
N LEU A 28 30.90 14.37 -26.56
CA LEU A 28 29.46 14.15 -26.48
C LEU A 28 29.13 12.86 -25.73
N GLN A 29 29.91 11.80 -25.99
CA GLN A 29 29.78 10.53 -25.28
C GLN A 29 30.02 10.72 -23.78
N TYR A 30 31.12 11.39 -23.40
CA TYR A 30 31.42 11.68 -22.00
C TYR A 30 30.30 12.46 -21.29
N ILE A 31 29.77 13.51 -21.92
CA ILE A 31 28.66 14.29 -21.36
C ILE A 31 27.41 13.43 -21.19
N SER A 32 27.13 12.56 -22.16
CA SER A 32 25.97 11.66 -22.09
C SER A 32 26.07 10.67 -20.94
N GLU A 33 27.26 10.08 -20.74
CA GLU A 33 27.54 9.15 -19.64
C GLU A 33 27.47 9.86 -18.29
N LEU A 34 28.10 11.03 -18.17
CA LEU A 34 28.03 11.86 -16.97
C LEU A 34 26.60 12.24 -16.61
N LYS A 35 25.78 12.59 -17.61
CA LYS A 35 24.36 12.92 -17.40
C LYS A 35 23.60 11.73 -16.81
N LEU A 36 23.82 10.53 -17.34
CA LEU A 36 23.18 9.32 -16.83
C LEU A 36 23.63 9.01 -15.40
N GLU A 37 24.93 9.14 -15.12
CA GLU A 37 25.47 8.94 -13.78
C GLU A 37 24.87 9.93 -12.76
N LEU A 38 24.77 11.21 -13.12
CA LEU A 38 24.16 12.22 -12.25
C LEU A 38 22.69 11.92 -11.96
N ILE A 39 21.92 11.45 -12.95
CA ILE A 39 20.53 11.06 -12.75
C ILE A 39 20.45 9.91 -11.74
N ASN A 40 21.26 8.87 -11.92
CA ASN A 40 21.25 7.70 -11.04
C ASN A 40 21.67 8.07 -9.61
N ARG A 41 22.78 8.80 -9.45
CA ARG A 41 23.24 9.26 -8.14
C ARG A 41 22.24 10.17 -7.45
N PHE A 42 21.53 11.01 -8.21
CA PHE A 42 20.51 11.89 -7.64
C PHE A 42 19.30 11.10 -7.14
N GLN A 43 18.85 10.07 -7.89
CA GLN A 43 17.74 9.21 -7.47
C GLN A 43 18.03 8.39 -6.20
N GLU A 44 19.30 8.03 -5.99
CA GLU A 44 19.75 7.37 -4.76
C GLU A 44 20.01 8.34 -3.60
N SER A 45 20.02 9.64 -3.88
CA SER A 45 20.36 10.68 -2.91
C SER A 45 19.25 10.90 -1.87
N PRO A 46 19.58 11.29 -0.62
CA PRO A 46 18.59 11.68 0.39
C PRO A 46 17.72 12.89 -0.01
N PHE A 47 18.12 13.66 -1.03
CA PHE A 47 17.34 14.76 -1.58
C PHE A 47 16.21 14.31 -2.50
N PHE A 48 16.27 13.09 -3.03
CA PHE A 48 15.24 12.56 -3.90
C PHE A 48 14.04 12.07 -3.07
N LEU A 49 12.90 12.73 -3.27
CA LEU A 49 11.65 12.37 -2.63
C LEU A 49 10.89 11.39 -3.54
N ASP A 50 10.86 10.14 -3.12
CA ASP A 50 10.10 9.09 -3.80
C ASP A 50 8.61 9.22 -3.50
N ASN A 51 7.77 8.79 -4.42
CA ASN A 51 6.33 8.80 -4.21
C ASN A 51 5.96 7.71 -3.20
N VAL A 52 5.45 8.10 -2.04
CA VAL A 52 4.93 7.15 -1.05
C VAL A 52 3.67 6.50 -1.62
N GLN A 53 3.80 5.25 -2.07
CA GLN A 53 2.65 4.48 -2.51
C GLN A 53 1.79 4.10 -1.31
N VAL A 54 0.52 4.52 -1.34
CA VAL A 54 -0.47 4.09 -0.35
C VAL A 54 -0.85 2.64 -0.64
N ARG A 55 -0.57 1.74 0.31
CA ARG A 55 -0.98 0.33 0.21
C ARG A 55 -2.42 0.18 0.67
N ASP A 56 -3.14 -0.72 0.02
CA ASP A 56 -4.53 -1.09 0.29
C ASP A 56 -4.67 -1.88 1.61
N ILE A 57 -3.80 -2.85 1.82
CA ILE A 57 -3.78 -3.73 2.99
C ILE A 57 -2.36 -3.95 3.51
N ARG A 58 -2.25 -4.26 4.80
CA ARG A 58 -0.98 -4.63 5.42
C ARG A 58 -0.70 -6.11 5.21
N ARG A 59 0.47 -6.44 4.67
CA ARG A 59 0.91 -7.82 4.39
C ARG A 59 2.14 -8.16 5.21
N TYR A 60 2.34 -9.44 5.50
CA TYR A 60 3.56 -9.89 6.19
C TYR A 60 4.84 -9.60 5.38
N THR A 61 4.74 -9.61 4.04
CA THR A 61 5.82 -9.27 3.11
C THR A 61 6.32 -7.83 3.28
N ASP A 62 5.50 -6.92 3.79
CA ASP A 62 5.88 -5.52 4.03
C ASP A 62 7.10 -5.41 4.95
N LYS A 63 7.24 -6.33 5.91
CA LYS A 63 8.37 -6.41 6.85
C LYS A 63 9.72 -6.58 6.14
N TYR A 64 9.74 -7.23 4.99
CA TYR A 64 10.97 -7.51 4.23
C TYR A 64 11.15 -6.56 3.05
N ASN A 65 10.08 -5.90 2.62
CA ASN A 65 10.10 -4.94 1.52
C ASN A 65 10.39 -3.51 1.98
N GLU A 66 10.76 -3.32 3.26
CA GLU A 66 11.11 -2.00 3.79
C GLU A 66 12.48 -1.58 3.23
N ILE A 67 12.47 -0.58 2.36
CA ILE A 67 13.70 -0.05 1.77
C ILE A 67 14.29 0.96 2.74
N HIS A 68 15.43 0.64 3.34
CA HIS A 68 16.17 1.56 4.19
C HIS A 68 16.99 2.53 3.32
N ARG A 69 16.57 3.80 3.27
CA ARG A 69 17.34 4.90 2.69
C ARG A 69 17.82 5.83 3.80
N GLU A 70 18.98 6.46 3.59
CA GLU A 70 19.49 7.51 4.48
C GLU A 70 18.50 8.68 4.50
N LYS A 71 18.20 9.19 5.70
CA LYS A 71 17.26 10.29 5.89
C LYS A 71 18.02 11.62 5.87
N LEU A 72 17.53 12.57 5.08
CA LEU A 72 18.03 13.94 5.11
C LEU A 72 17.64 14.62 6.43
N GLU A 73 18.64 15.10 7.17
CA GLU A 73 18.47 15.91 8.38
C GLU A 73 18.83 17.37 8.06
N PRO A 74 17.86 18.22 7.67
CA PRO A 74 18.16 19.61 7.36
C PRO A 74 18.47 20.42 8.62
N ASP A 75 19.26 21.49 8.46
CA ASP A 75 19.48 22.50 9.50
C ASP A 75 18.24 23.37 9.66
N PHE A 76 17.38 23.01 10.62
CA PHE A 76 16.13 23.71 10.93
C PHE A 76 16.33 25.14 11.45
N SER A 77 17.55 25.55 11.84
CA SER A 77 17.81 26.93 12.27
C SER A 77 17.79 27.94 11.11
N ARG A 78 17.98 27.46 9.87
CA ARG A 78 18.02 28.28 8.66
C ARG A 78 16.69 28.29 7.90
N LEU A 79 15.76 27.42 8.28
CA LEU A 79 14.47 27.26 7.63
C LEU A 79 13.39 28.09 8.35
N PRO A 80 12.40 28.63 7.64
CA PRO A 80 11.18 29.16 8.24
C PRO A 80 10.51 28.14 9.16
N GLU A 81 9.84 28.62 10.20
CA GLU A 81 9.26 27.79 11.25
C GLU A 81 8.17 26.85 10.73
N GLU A 82 7.45 27.25 9.69
CA GLU A 82 6.37 26.49 9.06
C GLU A 82 6.88 25.22 8.36
N LEU A 83 8.15 25.21 7.94
CA LEU A 83 8.78 24.05 7.29
C LEU A 83 9.39 23.07 8.31
N CYS A 84 9.39 23.41 9.59
CA CYS A 84 10.02 22.62 10.65
C CYS A 84 9.08 21.53 11.20
N TRP A 85 8.98 20.38 10.51
CA TRP A 85 8.11 19.26 10.94
C TRP A 85 8.39 18.70 12.35
N ARG A 86 9.53 19.02 12.97
CA ARG A 86 9.88 18.56 14.33
C ARG A 86 9.19 19.36 15.42
N ARG A 87 8.81 20.61 15.16
CA ARG A 87 8.38 21.56 16.22
C ARG A 87 6.89 21.47 16.54
N GLU A 88 6.07 20.89 15.66
CA GLU A 88 4.62 20.75 15.84
C GLU A 88 4.23 19.82 17.02
N ARG A 89 5.13 18.95 17.50
CA ARG A 89 4.80 17.87 18.46
C ARG A 89 5.00 18.18 19.95
N VAL A 90 5.08 19.44 20.38
CA VAL A 90 5.27 19.75 21.80
C VAL A 90 3.98 19.60 22.63
N GLU A 91 2.80 19.56 22.01
CA GLU A 91 1.55 19.24 22.69
C GLU A 91 1.21 17.75 22.60
N ALA A 92 1.97 16.91 23.30
CA ALA A 92 1.58 15.52 23.48
C ALA A 92 0.32 15.47 24.38
N PRO A 93 -0.78 14.81 23.96
CA PRO A 93 -1.92 14.61 24.84
C PRO A 93 -1.49 13.67 25.97
N VAL A 94 -1.67 14.11 27.22
CA VAL A 94 -1.43 13.30 28.42
C VAL A 94 -2.27 12.03 28.32
N ALA A 95 -1.62 10.92 27.95
CA ALA A 95 -2.27 9.62 27.86
C ALA A 95 -2.83 9.26 29.24
N LYS A 96 -4.16 9.27 29.37
CA LYS A 96 -4.86 8.76 30.55
C LYS A 96 -4.53 7.28 30.66
N LYS A 97 -3.63 6.92 31.58
CA LYS A 97 -3.35 5.53 31.93
C LYS A 97 -4.68 4.85 32.27
N ARG A 98 -5.12 3.88 31.46
CA ARG A 98 -6.19 2.97 31.84
C ARG A 98 -5.73 2.26 33.11
N LYS A 99 -6.53 2.31 34.17
CA LYS A 99 -6.31 1.47 35.35
C LYS A 99 -6.44 0.02 34.88
N MET A 100 -5.32 -0.70 34.82
CA MET A 100 -5.34 -2.15 34.78
C MET A 100 -6.00 -2.56 36.10
N ILE A 101 -7.20 -3.12 36.03
CA ILE A 101 -7.81 -3.77 37.19
C ILE A 101 -7.00 -5.06 37.34
N ASP A 102 -6.17 -5.09 38.37
CA ASP A 102 -5.43 -6.27 38.78
C ASP A 102 -6.44 -7.21 39.46
N ASP A 103 -7.21 -7.93 38.64
CA ASP A 103 -8.09 -8.97 39.15
C ASP A 103 -7.18 -10.07 39.73
N SER A 104 -7.19 -10.17 41.06
CA SER A 104 -6.48 -11.21 41.81
C SER A 104 -6.76 -12.59 41.18
N THR A 105 -5.77 -13.48 41.22
CA THR A 105 -5.86 -14.85 40.68
C THR A 105 -7.11 -15.60 41.17
N GLU A 106 -7.57 -15.29 42.36
CA GLU A 106 -8.79 -15.84 42.97
C GLU A 106 -10.09 -15.41 42.24
N VAL A 107 -10.16 -14.16 41.77
CA VAL A 107 -11.29 -13.63 41.01
C VAL A 107 -11.36 -14.28 39.63
N VAL A 108 -10.19 -14.47 39.00
CA VAL A 108 -10.07 -15.17 37.73
C VAL A 108 -10.52 -16.63 37.86
N GLN A 109 -10.07 -17.33 38.91
CA GLN A 109 -10.48 -18.72 39.17
C GLN A 109 -11.98 -18.87 39.42
N GLN A 110 -12.59 -17.98 40.22
CA GLN A 110 -14.04 -18.01 40.43
C GLN A 110 -14.82 -17.76 39.13
N LYS A 111 -14.31 -16.88 38.26
CA LYS A 111 -14.94 -16.60 36.97
C LYS A 111 -14.84 -17.79 36.02
N LEU A 112 -13.69 -18.48 35.98
CA LEU A 112 -13.51 -19.70 35.20
C LEU A 112 -14.42 -20.83 35.69
N MET A 113 -14.51 -21.05 37.01
CA MET A 113 -15.40 -22.06 37.58
C MET A 113 -16.88 -21.81 37.27
N ARG A 114 -17.32 -20.54 37.27
CA ARG A 114 -18.69 -20.19 36.87
C ARG A 114 -18.95 -20.44 35.39
N LEU A 115 -17.97 -20.24 34.52
CA LEU A 115 -18.11 -20.51 33.08
C LEU A 115 -18.21 -22.01 32.82
N GLU A 116 -17.36 -22.82 33.45
CA GLU A 116 -17.41 -24.28 33.35
C GLU A 116 -18.76 -24.85 33.80
N GLN A 117 -19.32 -24.33 34.90
CA GLN A 117 -20.66 -24.73 35.36
C GLN A 117 -21.80 -24.29 34.43
N ALA A 118 -21.63 -23.18 33.70
CA ALA A 118 -22.62 -22.72 32.74
C ALA A 118 -22.64 -23.62 31.50
N GLU A 119 -21.47 -23.97 30.97
CA GLU A 119 -21.32 -24.88 29.83
C GLU A 119 -21.85 -26.29 30.17
N GLN A 120 -21.53 -26.79 31.37
CA GLN A 120 -21.98 -28.12 31.81
C GLN A 120 -23.50 -28.22 32.06
N ASN A 121 -24.17 -27.09 32.27
CA ASN A 121 -25.64 -27.01 32.35
C ASN A 121 -26.29 -26.82 30.97
N GLU A 122 -25.55 -26.33 29.97
CA GLU A 122 -26.00 -26.18 28.58
C GLU A 122 -26.06 -27.54 27.87
N ASP A 123 -25.07 -28.42 28.11
CA ASP A 123 -25.02 -29.80 27.57
C ASP A 123 -26.17 -30.71 28.04
N ILE A 124 -26.89 -30.37 29.12
CA ILE A 124 -28.03 -31.15 29.64
C ILE A 124 -29.34 -30.78 28.92
N VAL A 125 -29.37 -29.68 28.17
CA VAL A 125 -30.58 -29.19 27.47
C VAL A 125 -30.60 -29.57 25.98
N GLU A 126 -29.50 -30.09 25.42
CA GLU A 126 -29.39 -30.47 23.99
C GLU A 126 -29.85 -31.89 23.63
N GLU A 127 -30.47 -32.66 24.53
CA GLU A 127 -31.07 -33.99 24.22
C GLU A 127 -32.61 -33.97 24.20
N VAL A 128 -33.28 -32.94 23.64
CA VAL A 128 -34.70 -33.05 23.29
C VAL A 128 -35.05 -32.23 22.03
N GLU A 129 -35.51 -32.96 21.00
CA GLU A 129 -36.38 -32.54 19.87
C GLU A 129 -35.78 -31.77 18.68
N ASP A 130 -35.26 -32.56 17.73
CA ASP A 130 -35.76 -32.77 16.36
C ASP A 130 -36.59 -31.67 15.61
N GLU A 131 -36.19 -31.53 14.34
CA GLU A 131 -36.96 -31.25 13.11
C GLU A 131 -37.21 -29.80 12.60
N ASP A 132 -37.04 -29.73 11.26
CA ASP A 132 -37.62 -28.79 10.27
C ASP A 132 -36.78 -27.52 9.93
N ASP A 133 -35.95 -27.53 8.89
CA ASP A 133 -36.25 -27.45 7.43
C ASP A 133 -35.97 -26.03 6.87
N GLY A 134 -35.15 -26.00 5.82
CA GLY A 134 -35.43 -25.10 4.70
C GLY A 134 -34.55 -23.87 4.51
N SER A 135 -33.69 -23.97 3.49
CA SER A 135 -33.38 -22.91 2.50
C SER A 135 -32.03 -22.20 2.59
N GLU A 136 -31.11 -22.79 1.82
CA GLU A 136 -29.86 -22.26 1.29
C GLU A 136 -30.04 -20.94 0.52
N ASP A 137 -29.22 -19.92 0.82
CA ASP A 137 -29.01 -18.74 -0.05
C ASP A 137 -27.59 -18.80 -0.60
N SER A 138 -27.44 -19.31 -1.84
CA SER A 138 -26.19 -19.35 -2.58
C SER A 138 -26.26 -18.41 -3.77
N ARG A 139 -25.63 -17.23 -3.65
CA ARG A 139 -25.31 -16.34 -4.76
C ARG A 139 -23.78 -16.17 -4.82
N GLU A 140 -23.20 -16.46 -5.98
CA GLU A 140 -22.15 -15.69 -6.69
C GLU A 140 -21.36 -16.60 -7.67
N GLN A 141 -21.57 -16.36 -8.97
CA GLN A 141 -20.60 -16.62 -10.06
C GLN A 141 -19.83 -15.30 -10.31
N PRO A 142 -18.73 -15.21 -11.11
CA PRO A 142 -17.96 -16.25 -11.80
C PRO A 142 -16.42 -16.12 -11.63
N GLY A 143 -15.69 -17.23 -11.56
CA GLY A 143 -14.23 -17.25 -11.73
C GLY A 143 -13.86 -17.59 -13.17
N SER A 144 -13.46 -16.59 -13.97
CA SER A 144 -12.83 -16.82 -15.27
C SER A 144 -11.33 -17.05 -15.08
N ALA A 145 -10.90 -18.31 -15.19
CA ALA A 145 -9.52 -18.65 -15.47
C ALA A 145 -9.54 -19.50 -16.74
N VAL A 146 -9.03 -18.98 -17.87
CA VAL A 146 -7.90 -19.54 -18.65
C VAL A 146 -7.52 -18.52 -19.76
N GLN A 147 -6.29 -18.01 -19.74
CA GLN A 147 -5.53 -17.57 -20.92
C GLN A 147 -4.12 -18.13 -20.70
N SER A 148 -3.87 -19.32 -21.25
CA SER A 148 -3.10 -19.57 -22.48
C SER A 148 -1.59 -19.48 -22.26
N GLU A 149 -1.00 -20.66 -22.10
CA GLU A 149 0.30 -21.07 -22.61
C GLU A 149 0.64 -20.39 -23.96
N ASP A 150 1.83 -19.77 -24.09
CA ASP A 150 2.80 -20.14 -25.14
C ASP A 150 4.13 -19.37 -25.04
N ASP A 151 5.17 -20.08 -25.48
CA ASP A 151 6.45 -19.61 -26.05
C ASP A 151 7.65 -19.32 -25.14
N LEU A 152 8.30 -20.42 -24.73
CA LEU A 152 9.73 -20.50 -24.41
C LEU A 152 10.48 -20.85 -25.71
N GLU A 153 11.15 -19.88 -26.33
CA GLU A 153 12.27 -20.11 -27.26
C GLU A 153 13.02 -18.78 -27.55
N GLU A 154 14.17 -18.57 -26.89
CA GLU A 154 15.50 -18.27 -27.50
C GLU A 154 16.62 -18.22 -26.43
#